data_AF-A0A920G1B5-F1
#
_entry.id   AF-A0A920G1B5-F1
#
_cell.length_a   1.000
_cell.length_b   1.000
_cell.length_c   1.000
_cell.angle_alpha   90.00
_cell.angle_beta   90.00
_cell.angle_gamma   90.00
#
_symmetry.space_group_name_H-M   'P 1'
#
loop_
_entity.id
_entity.type
_entity.pdbx_description
1 polymer ?
#
loop_
_entity_poly.entity_id
_entity_poly.type
_entity_poly.pdbx_seq_one_letter_code
_entity_poly.pdbx_strand_id
1 'polypeptide(L)'
;MAENALLTAPVSKLKQLLLDRTVSSEELTKAYLAQIAAENASLNAVVTVCAEEALASARDADAQIARGATRSLTGIPLLHKDIFCTEESAPHVVHACWRVLYPPMTPPWSPK
;
A
#
# COMPACT_ATOMS: atom_id res chain seq x y z
N MET A 1 16.16 6.41 -11.43
CA MET A 1 16.63 5.55 -10.31
C MET A 1 16.43 4.11 -10.74
N ALA A 2 17.37 3.19 -10.46
CA ALA A 2 17.13 1.78 -10.76
C ALA A 2 15.97 1.26 -9.90
N GLU A 3 15.01 0.56 -10.51
CA GLU A 3 13.79 0.04 -9.85
C GLU A 3 14.11 -0.79 -8.59
N ASN A 4 15.19 -1.59 -8.66
CA ASN A 4 15.68 -2.40 -7.54
C ASN A 4 16.12 -1.56 -6.31
N ALA A 5 16.56 -0.31 -6.52
CA ALA A 5 16.97 0.57 -5.44
C ALA A 5 15.78 1.09 -4.61
N LEU A 6 14.57 1.16 -5.18
CA LEU A 6 13.36 1.55 -4.44
C LEU A 6 12.85 0.38 -3.59
N LEU A 7 12.81 -0.82 -4.16
CA LEU A 7 12.28 -2.01 -3.50
C LEU A 7 13.07 -2.44 -2.25
N THR A 8 14.35 -2.09 -2.18
CA THR A 8 15.27 -2.48 -1.11
C THR A 8 15.64 -1.34 -0.15
N ALA A 9 15.15 -0.13 -0.39
CA ALA A 9 15.43 1.03 0.46
C ALA A 9 14.70 0.94 1.82
N PRO A 10 15.31 1.42 2.92
CA PRO A 10 14.61 1.50 4.20
C PRO A 10 13.47 2.52 4.13
N VAL A 11 12.41 2.29 4.91
CA VAL A 11 11.22 3.17 4.96
C VAL A 11 11.58 4.63 5.25
N SER A 12 12.59 4.88 6.08
CA SER A 12 13.09 6.24 6.36
C SER A 12 13.61 6.94 5.11
N LYS A 13 14.33 6.21 4.24
CA LYS A 13 14.84 6.75 2.96
C LYS A 13 13.70 6.95 1.96
N LEU A 14 12.78 5.99 1.85
CA LEU A 14 11.59 6.12 1.00
C LEU A 14 10.76 7.35 1.41
N LYS A 15 10.59 7.56 2.72
CA LYS A 15 9.89 8.72 3.25
C LYS A 15 10.56 10.03 2.85
N GLN A 16 11.89 10.12 2.93
CA GLN A 16 12.63 11.28 2.46
C GLN A 16 12.42 11.51 0.96
N LEU A 17 12.53 10.47 0.13
CA LEU A 17 12.33 10.58 -1.32
C LEU A 17 10.92 11.08 -1.69
N LEU A 18 9.89 10.68 -0.93
CA LEU A 18 8.52 11.17 -1.07
C LEU A 18 8.39 12.65 -0.68
N LEU A 19 8.98 13.05 0.45
CA LEU A 19 8.96 14.45 0.92
C LEU A 19 9.73 15.38 -0.02
N ASP A 20 10.86 14.91 -0.53
CA ASP A 20 11.70 15.61 -1.50
C ASP A 20 11.09 15.59 -2.92
N ARG A 21 9.95 14.91 -3.10
CA ARG A 21 9.25 14.71 -4.39
C ARG A 21 10.16 14.16 -5.50
N THR A 22 11.18 13.40 -5.10
CA THR A 22 12.07 12.70 -6.04
C THR A 22 11.39 11.45 -6.61
N VAL A 23 10.46 10.87 -5.83
CA VAL A 23 9.60 9.76 -6.20
C VAL A 23 8.22 10.08 -5.66
N SER A 24 7.17 9.81 -6.43
CA SER A 24 5.78 9.87 -5.98
C SER A 24 5.34 8.57 -5.29
N SER A 25 4.33 8.65 -4.44
CA SER A 25 3.69 7.49 -3.84
C SER A 25 3.11 6.58 -4.91
N GLU A 26 2.54 7.15 -5.98
CA GLU A 26 2.03 6.36 -7.11
C GLU A 26 3.15 5.58 -7.81
N GLU A 27 4.30 6.19 -8.10
CA GLU A 27 5.46 5.50 -8.69
C GLU A 27 6.00 4.40 -7.78
N LEU A 28 6.12 4.67 -6.48
CA LEU A 28 6.58 3.69 -5.50
C LEU A 28 5.62 2.49 -5.43
N THR A 29 4.31 2.75 -5.43
CA THR A 29 3.28 1.71 -5.41
C THR A 29 3.30 0.87 -6.69
N LYS A 30 3.48 1.50 -7.86
CA LYS A 30 3.64 0.79 -9.13
C LYS A 30 4.85 -0.15 -9.13
N ALA A 31 5.97 0.28 -8.56
CA ALA A 31 7.16 -0.57 -8.45
C ALA A 31 6.89 -1.84 -7.62
N TYR A 32 6.19 -1.73 -6.49
CA TYR A 32 5.82 -2.92 -5.69
C TYR A 32 4.81 -3.80 -6.40
N LEU A 33 3.81 -3.23 -7.09
CA LEU A 33 2.84 -4.01 -7.87
C LEU A 33 3.51 -4.77 -9.02
N ALA A 34 4.49 -4.17 -9.69
CA ALA A 34 5.29 -4.83 -10.72
C ALA A 34 6.09 -6.01 -10.16
N GLN A 35 6.73 -5.83 -9.00
CA GLN A 35 7.45 -6.91 -8.31
C GLN A 35 6.52 -8.07 -7.90
N ILE A 36 5.33 -7.74 -7.37
CA ILE A 36 4.32 -8.75 -7.01
C ILE A 36 3.88 -9.51 -8.27
N ALA A 37 3.62 -8.82 -9.39
CA ALA A 37 3.23 -9.46 -10.63
C ALA A 37 4.32 -10.40 -11.18
N ALA A 38 5.59 -10.04 -11.03
CA ALA A 38 6.72 -10.84 -11.50
C ALA A 38 6.96 -12.10 -10.64
N GLU A 39 6.90 -11.98 -9.32
CA GLU A 39 7.40 -13.03 -8.41
C GLU A 39 6.31 -13.82 -7.68
N ASN A 40 5.11 -13.26 -7.49
CA ASN A 40 4.13 -13.85 -6.57
C ASN A 40 3.59 -15.20 -7.07
N ALA A 41 3.63 -15.47 -8.37
CA ALA A 41 3.20 -16.76 -8.93
C ALA A 41 4.07 -17.93 -8.43
N SER A 42 5.36 -17.70 -8.17
CA SER A 42 6.28 -18.72 -7.66
C SER A 42 6.35 -18.73 -6.13
N LEU A 43 6.25 -17.55 -5.50
CA LEU A 43 6.38 -17.39 -4.05
C LEU A 43 5.09 -17.64 -3.28
N ASN A 44 3.93 -17.40 -3.90
CA ASN A 44 2.61 -17.44 -3.26
C ASN A 44 2.56 -16.65 -1.93
N ALA A 45 3.18 -15.46 -1.93
CA ALA A 45 3.36 -14.63 -0.73
C ALA A 45 2.20 -13.65 -0.49
N VAL A 46 1.47 -13.29 -1.55
CA VAL A 46 0.39 -12.30 -1.54
C VAL A 46 -0.91 -12.95 -2.02
N VAL A 47 -1.91 -13.01 -1.14
CA VAL A 47 -3.16 -13.76 -1.38
C VAL A 47 -4.15 -12.99 -2.25
N THR A 48 -4.26 -11.68 -2.08
CA THR A 48 -5.02 -10.81 -3.00
C THR A 48 -4.24 -9.53 -3.20
N VAL A 49 -4.46 -8.90 -4.35
CA VAL A 49 -3.80 -7.66 -4.74
C VAL A 49 -4.89 -6.64 -5.10
N CYS A 50 -5.08 -5.65 -4.23
CA CYS A 50 -5.97 -4.51 -4.48
C CYS A 50 -5.23 -3.39 -5.22
N ALA A 51 -4.92 -3.61 -6.51
CA ALA A 51 -4.07 -2.71 -7.29
C ALA A 51 -4.71 -1.32 -7.50
N GLU A 52 -5.98 -1.27 -7.87
CA GLU A 52 -6.68 -0.02 -8.17
C GLU A 52 -6.84 0.85 -6.93
N GLU A 53 -7.23 0.25 -5.80
CA GLU A 53 -7.40 0.92 -4.51
C GLU A 53 -6.05 1.42 -3.97
N ALA A 54 -4.99 0.62 -4.11
CA ALA A 54 -3.64 1.01 -3.73
C ALA A 54 -3.16 2.23 -4.55
N LEU A 55 -3.40 2.25 -5.85
CA LEU A 55 -3.04 3.38 -6.71
C LEU A 55 -3.89 4.63 -6.42
N ALA A 56 -5.18 4.47 -6.13
CA ALA A 56 -6.05 5.58 -5.73
C ALA A 56 -5.59 6.21 -4.40
N SER A 57 -5.26 5.37 -3.42
CA SER A 57 -4.67 5.76 -2.13
C SER A 57 -3.33 6.49 -2.32
N ALA A 58 -2.46 5.97 -3.18
CA ALA A 58 -1.15 6.57 -3.45
C ALA A 58 -1.29 7.98 -4.04
N ARG A 59 -2.22 8.17 -4.99
CA ARG A 59 -2.53 9.49 -5.56
C ARG A 59 -3.06 10.48 -4.52
N ASP A 60 -3.92 10.03 -3.60
CA ASP A 60 -4.36 10.89 -2.49
C ASP A 60 -3.19 11.24 -1.56
N ALA A 61 -2.32 10.27 -1.24
CA ALA A 61 -1.14 10.52 -0.43
C ALA A 61 -0.17 11.53 -1.09
N ASP A 62 -0.01 11.48 -2.41
CA ASP A 62 0.76 12.49 -3.16
C ASP A 62 0.12 13.88 -3.04
N ALA A 63 -1.20 13.98 -3.13
CA ALA A 63 -1.91 15.24 -2.88
C ALA A 63 -1.75 15.73 -1.43
N GLN A 64 -1.73 14.82 -0.44
CA GLN A 64 -1.45 15.13 0.97
C GLN A 64 -0.02 15.67 1.17
N ILE A 65 0.96 15.09 0.49
CA ILE A 65 2.36 15.56 0.50
C ILE A 65 2.49 16.91 -0.20
N ALA A 66 1.77 17.12 -1.31
CA ALA A 66 1.74 18.40 -2.02
C ALA A 66 1.28 19.54 -1.12
N ARG A 67 0.24 19.32 -0.30
CA ARG A 67 -0.33 20.31 0.63
C ARG A 67 0.36 20.40 2.00
N GLY A 68 1.44 19.65 2.23
CA GLY A 68 2.17 19.64 3.50
C GLY A 68 1.44 18.94 4.66
N ALA A 69 0.37 18.18 4.39
CA ALA A 69 -0.42 17.47 5.40
C ALA A 69 0.09 16.05 5.64
N THR A 70 1.40 15.87 5.80
CA THR A 70 2.02 14.54 5.89
C THR A 70 2.04 13.99 7.30
N ARG A 71 1.78 12.69 7.45
CA ARG A 71 2.04 11.89 8.66
C ARG A 71 3.23 10.95 8.42
N SER A 72 3.63 10.20 9.44
CA SER A 72 4.82 9.34 9.43
C SER A 72 4.86 8.36 8.24
N LEU A 73 3.73 7.75 7.89
CA LEU A 73 3.64 6.74 6.82
C LEU A 73 2.87 7.21 5.58
N THR A 74 2.51 8.50 5.46
CA THR A 74 1.84 9.02 4.26
C THR A 74 2.68 8.70 3.02
N GLY A 75 2.06 7.98 2.08
CA GLY A 75 2.63 7.60 0.79
C GLY A 75 3.45 6.30 0.77
N ILE A 76 3.64 5.64 1.92
CA ILE A 76 4.37 4.36 2.02
C ILE A 76 3.39 3.20 1.79
N PRO A 77 3.62 2.33 0.77
CA PRO A 77 2.78 1.16 0.56
C PRO A 77 2.98 0.13 1.67
N LEU A 78 1.87 -0.43 2.15
CA LEU A 78 1.85 -1.43 3.21
C LEU A 78 1.20 -2.72 2.72
N LEU A 79 1.75 -3.84 3.17
CA LEU A 79 1.18 -5.17 2.99
C LEU A 79 0.65 -5.68 4.33
N HIS A 80 -0.65 -5.98 4.38
CA HIS A 80 -1.32 -6.44 5.59
C HIS A 80 -1.47 -7.97 5.59
N LYS A 81 -1.33 -8.57 6.79
CA LYS A 81 -1.63 -9.99 7.00
C LYS A 81 -3.15 -10.19 6.89
N ASP A 82 -3.57 -11.29 6.25
CA ASP A 82 -4.97 -11.64 6.01
C ASP A 82 -5.82 -11.89 7.28
N ILE A 83 -5.19 -11.92 8.46
CA ILE A 83 -5.90 -12.02 9.74
C ILE A 83 -6.62 -10.71 10.14
N PHE A 84 -6.30 -9.59 9.49
CA PHE A 84 -6.86 -8.30 9.82
C PHE A 84 -8.10 -8.03 8.96
N CYS A 85 -9.20 -7.64 9.61
CA CYS A 85 -10.37 -7.14 8.92
C CYS A 85 -10.10 -5.74 8.36
N THR A 86 -10.52 -5.51 7.13
CA THR A 86 -10.23 -4.29 6.39
C THR A 86 -11.53 -3.78 5.79
N GLU A 87 -11.83 -2.50 6.04
CA GLU A 87 -12.96 -1.83 5.42
C GLU A 87 -12.54 -1.32 4.04
N GLU A 88 -13.45 -1.37 3.07
CA GLU A 88 -13.24 -0.94 1.67
C GLU A 88 -12.78 0.54 1.59
N SER A 89 -13.03 1.33 2.63
CA SER A 89 -12.72 2.76 2.74
C SER A 89 -11.37 3.12 3.37
N ALA A 90 -10.49 2.17 3.73
CA ALA A 90 -9.21 2.50 4.36
C ALA A 90 -8.14 2.91 3.33
N PRO A 91 -7.76 4.21 3.22
CA PRO A 91 -7.08 4.73 2.03
C PRO A 91 -5.55 4.63 2.08
N HIS A 92 -4.95 3.52 2.54
CA HIS A 92 -3.48 3.44 2.72
C HIS A 92 -2.83 2.05 2.49
N VAL A 93 -3.48 1.09 1.83
CA VAL A 93 -3.01 -0.31 1.89
C VAL A 93 -3.19 -1.08 0.59
N VAL A 94 -2.15 -1.86 0.24
CA VAL A 94 -2.20 -2.92 -0.78
C VAL A 94 -2.71 -4.19 -0.08
N HIS A 95 -3.96 -4.58 -0.34
CA HIS A 95 -4.65 -5.63 0.42
C HIS A 95 -4.74 -6.99 -0.26
N ALA A 96 -4.60 -8.03 0.58
CA ALA A 96 -5.32 -9.29 0.44
C ALA A 96 -6.78 -9.11 0.91
N CYS A 97 -7.79 -9.53 0.15
CA CYS A 97 -9.20 -9.35 0.47
C CYS A 97 -9.88 -10.72 0.66
N TRP A 98 -10.39 -10.95 1.87
CA TRP A 98 -11.12 -12.15 2.34
C TRP A 98 -12.46 -12.41 1.62
N ARG A 99 -12.74 -11.70 0.53
CA ARG A 99 -14.03 -11.62 -0.18
C ARG A 99 -14.47 -12.92 -0.85
N VAL A 100 -13.62 -13.95 -0.90
CA VAL A 100 -13.99 -15.23 -1.52
C VAL A 100 -14.66 -16.19 -0.53
N LEU A 101 -14.60 -15.98 0.79
CA LEU A 101 -15.03 -17.01 1.76
C LEU A 101 -16.10 -16.63 2.79
N TYR A 102 -16.27 -15.36 3.21
CA TYR A 102 -17.20 -15.02 4.30
C TYR A 102 -17.91 -13.65 4.16
N PRO A 103 -19.15 -13.48 4.69
CA PRO A 103 -19.87 -12.20 4.73
C PRO A 103 -19.11 -11.12 5.52
N PRO A 104 -19.43 -9.82 5.34
CA PRO A 104 -18.74 -8.72 6.02
C PRO A 104 -18.76 -8.92 7.53
N MET A 105 -17.58 -9.19 8.09
CA MET A 105 -17.38 -9.34 9.53
C MET A 105 -17.24 -7.95 10.16
N THR A 106 -18.20 -7.56 11.00
CA THR A 106 -17.96 -6.53 12.01
C THR A 106 -17.07 -7.12 13.10
N PRO A 107 -15.86 -6.57 13.34
CA PRO A 107 -15.00 -7.07 14.41
C PRO A 107 -15.70 -6.93 15.77
N PRO A 108 -15.50 -7.88 16.71
CA PRO A 108 -16.15 -7.86 18.02
C PRO A 108 -15.75 -6.66 18.90
N TRP A 109 -14.72 -5.91 18.50
CA TRP A 109 -14.22 -4.71 19.19
C TRP A 109 -14.71 -3.40 18.59
N SER A 110 -15.55 -3.41 17.54
CA SER A 110 -16.13 -2.18 16.99
C SER A 110 -17.16 -1.58 17.96
N PRO A 111 -17.14 -0.25 18.21
CA PRO A 111 -18.18 0.38 19.00
C PRO A 111 -19.54 0.16 18.33
N LYS A 112 -20.54 -0.28 19.11
CA LYS A 112 -21.93 -0.44 18.68
C LYS A 112 -22.60 0.91 18.45
#